data_AF-A0A516V8K3-F1
#
_entry.id   AF-A0A516V8K3-F1
#
_cell.length_a   1.000
_cell.length_b   1.000
_cell.length_c   1.000
_cell.angle_alpha   90.00
_cell.angle_beta   90.00
_cell.angle_gamma   90.00
#
_symmetry.space_group_name_H-M   'P 1'
#
loop_
_entity.id
_entity.type
_entity.pdbx_description
1 polymer ?
#
loop_
_entity_poly.entity_id
_entity_poly.type
_entity_poly.pdbx_seq_one_letter_code
_entity_poly.pdbx_strand_id
1 'polypeptide(L)' 'MKQCMLWGDLSSDRASEQYPEEPVCTGCIKDEEARGEDSRIVSVGDLVTDPEAVCALCDCGFDD' A
#
# COMPACT_ATOMS: atom_id res chain seq x y z
N MET A 1 7.50 -7.55 -0.06
CA MET A 1 6.56 -6.40 0.10
C MET A 1 5.71 -6.60 1.34
N LYS A 2 4.95 -5.58 1.76
CA LYS A 2 3.93 -5.73 2.81
C LYS A 2 2.55 -5.33 2.27
N GLN A 3 1.51 -5.95 2.81
CA GLN A 3 0.14 -5.64 2.49
C GLN A 3 -0.22 -4.36 3.24
N CYS A 4 -0.44 -3.26 2.53
CA CYS A 4 -0.70 -1.96 3.12
C CYS A 4 -2.12 -1.52 2.79
N MET A 5 -2.80 -0.97 3.79
CA MET A 5 -4.09 -0.33 3.59
C MET A 5 -3.84 1.09 3.10
N LEU A 6 -4.34 1.41 1.91
CA LEU A 6 -4.18 2.74 1.29
C LEU A 6 -5.48 3.54 1.40
N TRP A 7 -5.37 4.87 1.36
CA TRP A 7 -6.53 5.73 1.14
C TRP A 7 -7.04 5.54 -0.30
N GLY A 8 -8.22 4.92 -0.42
CA GLY A 8 -8.94 4.70 -1.67
C GLY A 8 -9.96 5.80 -1.96
N ASP A 9 -11.10 5.42 -2.55
CA ASP A 9 -12.15 6.37 -2.87
C ASP A 9 -13.07 6.58 -1.66
N LEU A 10 -12.83 7.67 -0.92
CA LEU A 10 -13.62 8.06 0.26
C LEU A 10 -15.09 8.40 -0.06
N SER A 11 -15.43 8.55 -1.34
CA SER A 11 -16.81 8.79 -1.77
C SER A 11 -17.58 7.50 -2.06
N SER A 12 -16.92 6.33 -2.01
CA SER A 12 -17.58 5.05 -2.27
C SER A 12 -18.33 4.55 -1.04
N ASP A 13 -19.45 3.86 -1.25
CA ASP A 13 -20.28 3.31 -0.17
C ASP A 13 -19.64 2.06 0.47
N ARG A 14 -18.72 1.39 -0.22
CA ARG A 14 -18.07 0.16 0.28
C ARG A 14 -16.76 0.48 0.98
N ALA A 15 -16.63 -0.02 2.21
CA ALA A 15 -15.41 0.14 3.01
C ALA A 15 -14.14 -0.40 2.31
N SER A 16 -14.25 -1.51 1.57
CA SER A 16 -13.10 -2.08 0.82
C SER A 16 -12.65 -1.23 -0.37
N GLU A 17 -13.48 -0.31 -0.87
CA GLU A 17 -13.11 0.64 -1.93
C GLU A 17 -12.55 1.94 -1.35
N GLN A 18 -12.96 2.29 -0.12
CA GLN A 18 -12.39 3.40 0.64
C GLN A 18 -10.99 3.09 1.17
N TYR A 19 -10.71 1.82 1.46
CA TYR A 19 -9.46 1.35 2.06
C TYR A 19 -8.96 0.07 1.39
N PRO A 20 -8.50 0.14 0.12
CA PRO A 20 -7.96 -1.03 -0.56
C PRO A 20 -6.67 -1.52 0.12
N GLU A 21 -6.55 -2.84 0.23
CA GLU A 21 -5.37 -3.53 0.77
C GLU A 21 -4.47 -3.93 -0.39
N GLU A 22 -3.40 -3.16 -0.61
CA GLU A 22 -2.53 -3.32 -1.76
C GLU A 22 -1.08 -3.63 -1.31
N PRO A 23 -0.34 -4.43 -2.09
CA PRO A 23 1.07 -4.69 -1.82
C PRO A 23 1.90 -3.42 -2.04
N VAL A 24 2.73 -3.08 -1.06
CA VAL A 24 3.66 -1.93 -1.13
C VAL A 24 5.08 -2.38 -0.77
N CYS A 25 6.05 -1.91 -1.55
CA CYS A 25 7.46 -2.20 -1.31
C CYS A 25 7.99 -1.43 -0.10
N THR A 26 9.04 -1.95 0.53
CA THR A 26 9.63 -1.32 1.73
C THR A 26 10.20 0.08 1.46
N GLY A 27 10.60 0.37 0.22
CA GLY A 27 11.02 1.71 -0.19
C GLY A 27 9.87 2.71 -0.08
N CYS A 28 8.75 2.43 -0.75
CA CYS A 28 7.56 3.29 -0.70
C CYS A 28 6.99 3.40 0.71
N ILE A 29 7.01 2.34 1.52
CA ILE A 29 6.58 2.41 2.93
C ILE A 29 7.44 3.43 3.69
N LYS A 30 8.77 3.44 3.49
CA LYS A 30 9.65 4.40 4.16
C LYS A 30 9.42 5.84 3.68
N ASP A 31 9.22 6.04 2.38
CA ASP A 31 8.91 7.35 1.81
C ASP A 31 7.58 7.90 2.36
N GLU A 32 6.57 7.03 2.48
CA GLU A 32 5.26 7.40 3.03
C GLU A 32 5.31 7.66 4.53
N GLU A 33 6.04 6.85 5.30
CA GLU A 33 6.31 7.12 6.71
C GLU A 33 7.04 8.46 6.91
N ALA A 34 7.93 8.84 5.97
CA ALA A 34 8.61 10.14 6.00
C ALA A 34 7.68 11.32 5.69
N ARG A 35 6.55 11.08 5.03
CA ARG A 35 5.50 12.09 4.77
C ARG A 35 4.58 12.31 5.97
N GLY A 36 4.49 11.37 6.90
CA GLY A 36 3.69 11.49 8.12
C GLY A 36 2.19 11.62 7.81
N GLU A 37 1.60 12.78 8.07
CA GLU A 37 0.15 13.02 7.90
C GLU A 37 -0.28 13.05 6.42
N ASP A 38 0.65 13.28 5.49
CA ASP A 38 0.40 13.24 4.03
C ASP A 38 0.58 11.82 3.45
N SER A 39 0.83 10.82 4.30
CA SER A 39 0.92 9.43 3.89
C SER A 39 -0.42 8.93 3.34
N ARG A 40 -0.36 8.35 2.15
CA ARG A 40 -1.39 7.55 1.50
C ARG A 40 -1.57 6.19 2.19
N ILE A 41 -0.61 5.75 3.01
CA ILE A 41 -0.69 4.50 3.78
C ILE A 41 -1.42 4.77 5.09
N VAL A 42 -2.58 4.13 5.25
CA VAL A 42 -3.40 4.14 6.47
C VAL A 42 -2.79 3.20 7.51
N SER A 43 -2.37 2.00 7.08
CA SER A 43 -1.78 1.00 7.97
C SER A 43 -0.91 0.01 7.20
N VAL A 44 0.13 -0.51 7.86
CA VAL A 44 1.05 -1.50 7.32
C VAL A 44 0.74 -2.87 7.94
N GLY A 45 0.33 -3.82 7.11
CA GLY A 45 -0.01 -5.18 7.50
C GLY A 45 1.13 -6.19 7.31
N ASP A 46 0.75 -7.43 7.02
CA ASP A 46 1.62 -8.59 6.92
C ASP A 46 2.50 -8.61 5.67
N LEU A 47 3.47 -9.53 5.64
CA LEU A 47 4.33 -9.74 4.47
C LEU A 47 3.51 -10.33 3.32
N VAL A 48 3.64 -9.74 2.14
CA VAL A 48 3.07 -10.31 0.91
C VAL A 48 3.95 -11.49 0.49
N THR A 49 3.33 -12.65 0.30
CA THR A 49 3.99 -13.89 -0.16
C THR A 49 3.77 -14.16 -1.64
N ASP A 50 2.99 -13.32 -2.30
CA ASP A 50 2.68 -13.45 -3.72
C ASP A 50 3.88 -12.97 -4.56
N PRO A 51 4.45 -13.82 -5.42
CA PRO A 51 5.61 -13.48 -6.25
C PRO A 51 5.25 -12.61 -7.46
N GLU A 52 3.98 -12.55 -7.83
CA GLU A 52 3.46 -11.68 -8.89
C GLU A 52 3.02 -10.31 -8.33
N ALA A 53 3.11 -10.11 -7.02
CA ALA A 53 2.79 -8.85 -6.38
C ALA A 53 3.70 -7.73 -6.90
N VAL A 54 3.05 -6.62 -7.24
CA VAL A 54 3.69 -5.41 -7.72
C VAL A 54 3.31 -4.27 -6.78
N CYS A 55 4.26 -3.42 -6.42
CA CYS A 55 3.99 -2.30 -5.53
C CYS A 55 2.96 -1.35 -6.14
N ALA A 56 1.84 -1.11 -5.45
CA ALA A 56 0.80 -0.20 -5.94
C ALA A 56 1.24 1.28 -6.03
N LEU A 57 2.39 1.65 -5.43
CA LEU A 57 2.91 3.01 -5.44
C LEU A 57 4.04 3.23 -6.48
N CYS A 58 4.97 2.27 -6.64
CA CYS A 58 6.06 2.38 -7.62
C CYS A 58 5.99 1.45 -8.83
N ASP A 59 5.00 0.57 -8.89
CA ASP A 59 4.91 -0.49 -9.92
C ASP A 59 6.15 -1.41 -9.99
N CYS A 60 6.96 -1.38 -8.93
CA CYS A 60 8.16 -2.18 -8.76
C CYS A 60 7.79 -3.61 -8.33
N GLY A 61 8.42 -4.61 -8.94
CA GLY A 61 8.15 -6.03 -8.69
C GLY A 61 8.74 -6.56 -7.37
N PHE A 62 8.46 -7.82 -7.06
CA PHE A 62 8.96 -8.47 -5.83
C PHE A 62 10.49 -8.70 -5.85
N ASP A 63 11.11 -8.62 -7.03
CA ASP A 63 12.51 -8.93 -7.33
C ASP A 63 13.24 -7.73 -8.00
N ASP A 64 13.01 -6.50 -7.53
CA ASP A 64 13.79 -5.31 -7.94
C ASP A 64 14.66 -4.77 -6.80
#